data_AF-A0A4R2IGT9-F1
#
_entry.id   AF-A0A4R2IGT9-F1
#
_cell.length_a   1.000
_cell.length_b   1.000
_cell.length_c   1.000
_cell.angle_alpha   90.00
_cell.angle_beta   90.00
_cell.angle_gamma   90.00
#
_symmetry.space_group_name_H-M   'P 1'
#
loop_
_entity.id
_entity.type
_entity.pdbx_description
1 polymer ?
#
loop_
_entity_poly.entity_id
_entity_poly.type
_entity_poly.pdbx_seq_one_letter_code
_entity_poly.pdbx_strand_id
1 'polypeptide(L)'
;MVGPVTQPPVTPQPDGLPEQTPNLPAHYEQPQPQPQYSPPPGPYQPPVGGPHQPPQSLPLQALPAGPVLVTVGDISVEQHRIVTPAGVMPTQGTNWSAMDMSRTEEKIPGWAIVMAIIFALACLLGLLFLLCKERKTTGFVQVTVQNGNRTHNTHVGVTSPRDVADTLARVNFARTLCV
;
A
#
# COMPACT_ATOMS: atom_id res chain seq x y z
N MET A 1 -24.86 -22.69 57.89
CA MET A 1 -23.44 -22.80 58.30
C MET A 1 -22.60 -23.13 57.07
N VAL A 2 -22.00 -22.11 56.44
CA VAL A 2 -20.65 -22.04 55.82
C VAL A 2 -20.41 -20.53 55.64
N GLY A 3 -19.22 -20.06 56.02
CA GLY A 3 -18.88 -18.65 56.25
C GLY A 3 -18.68 -17.77 55.01
N PRO A 4 -18.21 -16.52 55.23
CA PRO A 4 -18.30 -15.41 54.28
C PRO A 4 -17.13 -15.38 53.29
N VAL A 5 -17.35 -14.85 52.09
CA VAL A 5 -16.26 -14.39 51.21
C VAL A 5 -16.27 -12.87 51.20
N THR A 6 -15.24 -12.34 51.86
CA THR A 6 -14.81 -10.95 51.96
C THR A 6 -14.62 -10.28 50.60
N GLN A 7 -15.29 -9.14 50.37
CA GLN A 7 -14.85 -8.17 49.35
C GLN A 7 -13.63 -7.41 49.90
N PRO A 8 -12.56 -7.21 49.10
CA PRO A 8 -11.47 -6.32 49.47
C PRO A 8 -11.93 -4.84 49.46
N PRO A 9 -11.28 -3.98 50.26
CA PRO A 9 -11.74 -2.61 50.52
C PRO A 9 -11.66 -1.71 49.27
N VAL A 10 -12.71 -0.90 49.08
CA VAL A 10 -12.71 0.26 48.18
C VAL A 10 -11.60 1.21 48.65
N THR A 11 -10.59 1.42 47.83
CA THR A 11 -9.61 2.48 48.07
C THR A 11 -10.26 3.81 47.64
N PRO A 12 -10.28 4.86 48.48
CA PRO A 12 -10.85 6.15 48.09
C PRO A 12 -9.88 6.86 47.15
N GLN A 13 -10.28 7.07 45.90
CA GLN A 13 -9.53 7.95 45.00
C GLN A 13 -10.08 9.38 45.13
N PRO A 14 -9.24 10.41 45.37
CA PRO A 14 -9.65 11.69 45.93
C PRO A 14 -10.37 12.60 44.93
N ASP A 15 -11.37 13.33 45.42
CA ASP A 15 -11.95 14.51 44.79
C ASP A 15 -10.87 15.52 44.40
N GLY A 16 -10.73 15.79 43.10
CA GLY A 16 -9.76 16.77 42.61
C GLY A 16 -9.89 17.08 41.11
N LEU A 17 -10.58 18.18 40.83
CA LEU A 17 -10.56 19.03 39.62
C LEU A 17 -11.56 18.71 38.48
N PRO A 18 -12.30 19.72 37.97
CA PRO A 18 -13.17 19.56 36.81
C PRO A 18 -12.34 19.56 35.53
N GLU A 19 -12.01 18.39 34.99
CA GLU A 19 -11.47 18.32 33.63
C GLU A 19 -12.59 18.56 32.61
N GLN A 20 -12.65 19.81 32.12
CA GLN A 20 -13.30 20.16 30.86
C GLN A 20 -12.79 19.21 29.77
N THR A 21 -13.60 18.23 29.41
CA THR A 21 -13.37 17.39 28.24
C THR A 21 -13.72 18.20 26.99
N PRO A 22 -12.77 18.44 26.07
CA PRO A 22 -13.10 18.92 24.74
C PRO A 22 -14.02 17.90 24.07
N ASN A 23 -15.16 18.40 23.60
CA ASN A 23 -16.21 17.64 22.94
C ASN A 23 -15.62 16.86 21.75
N LEU A 24 -15.40 15.55 21.94
CA LEU A 24 -15.01 14.61 20.89
C LEU A 24 -16.21 14.45 19.95
N PRO A 25 -16.02 14.47 18.61
CA PRO A 25 -17.11 14.23 17.67
C PRO A 25 -17.71 12.84 17.92
N ALA A 26 -19.04 12.79 18.00
CA ALA A 26 -19.82 11.59 18.20
C ALA A 26 -19.35 10.48 17.26
N HIS A 27 -18.91 9.37 17.84
CA HIS A 27 -18.62 8.15 17.11
C HIS A 27 -19.94 7.64 16.54
N TYR A 28 -20.20 7.91 15.27
CA TYR A 28 -21.22 7.18 14.53
C TYR A 28 -20.69 5.76 14.35
N GLU A 29 -21.11 4.86 15.24
CA GLU A 29 -21.01 3.42 15.04
C GLU A 29 -21.77 3.07 13.76
N GLN A 30 -21.03 2.86 12.67
CA GLN A 30 -21.58 2.19 11.50
C GLN A 30 -21.96 0.76 11.93
N PRO A 31 -23.18 0.28 11.62
CA PRO A 31 -23.57 -1.08 11.93
C PRO A 31 -22.60 -2.04 11.24
N GLN A 32 -21.80 -2.76 12.03
CA GLN A 32 -20.98 -3.83 11.50
C GLN A 32 -21.91 -4.88 10.87
N PRO A 33 -21.72 -5.27 9.60
CA PRO A 33 -22.44 -6.40 9.05
C PRO A 33 -22.07 -7.64 9.88
N GLN A 34 -23.04 -8.15 10.64
CA GLN A 34 -22.86 -9.35 11.45
C GLN A 34 -22.45 -10.51 10.53
N PRO A 35 -21.39 -11.27 10.84
CA PRO A 35 -21.08 -12.48 10.11
C PRO A 35 -22.26 -13.45 10.24
N GLN A 36 -22.95 -13.65 9.12
CA GLN A 36 -24.10 -14.53 9.01
C GLN A 36 -23.60 -15.97 9.24
N TYR A 37 -23.84 -16.51 10.43
CA TYR A 37 -23.44 -17.86 10.80
C TYR A 37 -24.26 -18.86 9.98
N SER A 38 -23.71 -19.33 8.87
CA SER A 38 -24.28 -20.42 8.10
C SER A 38 -24.24 -21.71 8.94
N PRO A 39 -25.33 -22.50 9.00
CA PRO A 39 -25.34 -23.74 9.76
C PRO A 39 -24.29 -24.73 9.23
N PRO A 40 -23.69 -25.56 10.10
CA PRO A 40 -22.68 -26.54 9.69
C PRO A 40 -23.30 -27.50 8.66
N PRO A 41 -22.58 -27.81 7.56
CA PRO A 41 -23.05 -28.78 6.59
C PRO A 41 -23.27 -30.13 7.28
N GLY A 42 -24.47 -30.69 7.11
CA GLY A 42 -24.78 -32.04 7.57
C GLY A 42 -23.86 -33.09 6.92
N PRO A 43 -23.88 -34.34 7.40
CA PRO A 43 -23.05 -35.40 6.86
C PRO A 43 -23.23 -35.51 5.35
N TYR A 44 -22.14 -35.35 4.61
CA TYR A 44 -22.09 -35.46 3.16
C TYR A 44 -22.74 -36.78 2.72
N GLN A 45 -23.84 -36.69 1.99
CA GLN A 45 -24.33 -37.80 1.18
C GLN A 45 -23.49 -37.81 -0.10
N PRO A 46 -22.68 -38.85 -0.36
CA PRO A 46 -21.89 -38.91 -1.58
C PRO A 46 -22.82 -39.09 -2.79
N PRO A 47 -22.66 -38.29 -3.86
CA PRO A 47 -23.31 -38.55 -5.13
C PRO A 47 -22.83 -39.90 -5.68
N VAL A 48 -23.77 -40.82 -5.87
CA VAL A 48 -23.52 -42.10 -6.53
C VAL A 48 -23.14 -41.84 -7.99
N GLY A 49 -21.91 -42.21 -8.36
CA GLY A 49 -21.55 -42.57 -9.73
C GLY A 49 -21.25 -41.41 -10.68
N GLY A 50 -20.18 -40.67 -10.43
CA GLY A 50 -19.52 -39.86 -11.45
C GLY A 50 -18.05 -39.64 -11.08
N PRO A 51 -17.08 -39.78 -12.00
CA PRO A 51 -15.67 -39.58 -11.67
C PRO A 51 -15.48 -38.17 -11.10
N HIS A 52 -15.06 -38.11 -9.84
CA HIS A 52 -14.76 -36.87 -9.14
C HIS A 52 -13.49 -36.28 -9.78
N GLN A 53 -13.62 -35.24 -10.61
CA GLN A 53 -12.47 -34.46 -11.05
C GLN A 53 -12.09 -33.50 -9.91
N PRO A 54 -10.93 -33.68 -9.23
CA PRO A 54 -10.41 -32.64 -8.36
C PRO A 54 -10.15 -31.37 -9.19
N PRO A 55 -10.32 -30.17 -8.61
CA PRO A 55 -9.99 -28.92 -9.30
C PRO A 55 -8.51 -28.97 -9.70
N GLN A 56 -8.27 -29.12 -11.01
CA GLN A 56 -6.92 -29.15 -11.56
C GLN A 56 -6.34 -27.74 -11.46
N SER A 57 -5.42 -27.53 -10.52
CA SER A 57 -4.51 -26.39 -10.56
C SER A 57 -3.65 -26.55 -11.81
N LEU A 58 -3.93 -25.75 -12.84
CA LEU A 58 -3.07 -25.68 -14.02
C LEU A 58 -1.66 -25.33 -13.57
N PRO A 59 -0.63 -26.12 -13.91
CA PRO A 59 0.74 -25.78 -13.61
C PRO A 59 1.04 -24.44 -14.29
N LEU A 60 1.63 -23.53 -13.53
CA LEU A 60 1.74 -22.15 -13.95
C LEU A 60 2.64 -21.92 -15.18
N GLN A 61 3.47 -22.91 -15.51
CA GLN A 61 4.20 -23.00 -16.78
C GLN A 61 3.31 -23.31 -18.00
N ALA A 62 2.07 -23.81 -17.81
CA ALA A 62 1.15 -24.14 -18.90
C ALA A 62 0.29 -22.96 -19.35
N LEU A 63 0.41 -21.79 -18.71
CA LEU A 63 -0.24 -20.57 -19.17
C LEU A 63 0.38 -20.10 -20.50
N PRO A 64 -0.44 -19.86 -21.54
CA PRO A 64 0.04 -19.42 -22.84
C PRO A 64 0.96 -18.21 -22.72
N ALA A 65 2.13 -18.30 -23.35
CA ALA A 65 3.01 -17.15 -23.50
C ALA A 65 2.37 -16.13 -24.43
N GLY A 66 2.25 -14.89 -23.97
CA GLY A 66 1.70 -13.78 -24.73
C GLY A 66 2.69 -12.64 -24.88
N PRO A 67 2.34 -11.61 -25.67
CA PRO A 67 3.09 -10.36 -25.68
C PRO A 67 3.07 -9.72 -24.29
N VAL A 68 4.11 -8.96 -23.96
CA VAL A 68 4.15 -8.15 -22.73
C VAL A 68 3.28 -6.91 -22.95
N LEU A 69 2.25 -6.74 -22.13
CA LEU A 69 1.31 -5.62 -22.22
C LEU A 69 1.81 -4.43 -21.40
N VAL A 70 2.37 -4.68 -20.22
CA VAL A 70 2.90 -3.61 -19.34
C VAL A 70 4.08 -4.11 -18.52
N THR A 71 5.05 -3.24 -18.29
CA THR A 71 6.21 -3.48 -17.42
C THR A 71 6.21 -2.48 -16.27
N VAL A 72 6.43 -2.99 -15.06
CA VAL A 72 6.51 -2.20 -13.83
C VAL A 72 7.77 -2.61 -13.09
N GLY A 73 8.80 -1.77 -13.19
CA GLY A 73 10.13 -2.11 -12.67
C GLY A 73 10.70 -3.35 -13.36
N ASP A 74 10.86 -4.42 -12.60
CA ASP A 74 11.33 -5.74 -13.03
C ASP A 74 10.19 -6.75 -13.27
N ILE A 75 8.93 -6.34 -13.08
CA ILE A 75 7.76 -7.18 -13.31
C ILE A 75 7.23 -6.97 -14.73
N SER A 76 6.99 -8.05 -15.46
CA SER A 76 6.32 -8.01 -16.76
C SER A 76 4.94 -8.67 -16.69
N VAL A 77 3.93 -7.98 -17.20
CA VAL A 77 2.55 -8.44 -17.22
C VAL A 77 2.18 -8.80 -18.65
N GLU A 78 1.86 -10.07 -18.87
CA GLU A 78 1.30 -10.58 -20.12
C GLU A 78 -0.22 -10.73 -19.99
N GLN A 79 -0.88 -11.23 -21.05
CA GLN A 79 -2.33 -11.41 -21.10
C GLN A 79 -2.88 -12.31 -19.98
N HIS A 80 -2.22 -13.44 -19.73
CA HIS A 80 -2.71 -14.50 -18.83
C HIS A 80 -1.78 -14.78 -17.64
N ARG A 81 -0.55 -14.24 -17.67
CA ARG A 81 0.45 -14.45 -16.63
C ARG A 81 1.25 -13.19 -16.34
N ILE A 82 1.77 -13.13 -15.13
CA ILE A 82 2.67 -12.11 -14.63
C ILE A 82 4.01 -12.80 -14.35
N VAL A 83 5.09 -12.28 -14.93
CA VAL A 83 6.43 -12.81 -14.75
C VAL A 83 7.18 -11.90 -13.79
N THR A 84 7.61 -12.49 -12.66
CA THR A 84 8.47 -11.84 -11.66
C THR A 84 9.75 -12.66 -11.49
N PRO A 85 10.83 -12.08 -10.94
CA PRO A 85 12.03 -12.83 -10.57
C PRO A 85 11.76 -13.98 -9.58
N ALA A 86 10.73 -13.85 -8.74
CA ALA A 86 10.30 -14.90 -7.80
C ALA A 86 9.50 -16.03 -8.47
N GLY A 87 9.21 -15.90 -9.76
CA GLY A 87 8.46 -16.85 -10.56
C GLY A 87 7.29 -16.21 -11.29
N VAL A 88 6.58 -17.04 -12.04
CA VAL A 88 5.32 -16.64 -12.68
C VAL A 88 4.18 -16.64 -11.66
N MET A 89 3.12 -15.86 -11.91
CA MET A 89 1.79 -15.94 -11.27
C MET A 89 0.69 -15.70 -12.32
N PRO A 90 -0.55 -16.20 -12.16
CA PRO A 90 -1.62 -15.93 -13.12
C PRO A 90 -2.07 -14.45 -13.00
N THR A 91 -2.54 -13.83 -14.07
CA THR A 91 -3.13 -12.48 -13.96
C THR A 91 -4.42 -12.50 -13.14
N GLN A 92 -5.23 -13.54 -13.33
CA GLN A 92 -6.53 -13.70 -12.69
C GLN A 92 -6.40 -13.85 -11.16
N GLY A 93 -7.13 -13.01 -10.42
CA GLY A 93 -7.14 -13.03 -8.96
C GLY A 93 -5.90 -12.42 -8.31
N THR A 94 -5.05 -11.74 -9.08
CA THR A 94 -3.87 -11.03 -8.56
C THR A 94 -4.24 -9.60 -8.15
N ASN A 95 -3.94 -9.25 -6.90
CA ASN A 95 -4.08 -7.89 -6.39
C ASN A 95 -2.78 -7.11 -6.61
N TRP A 96 -2.91 -5.87 -7.08
CA TRP A 96 -1.79 -4.94 -7.21
C TRP A 96 -1.95 -3.75 -6.28
N SER A 97 -0.89 -3.37 -5.60
CA SER A 97 -0.79 -2.13 -4.82
C SER A 97 0.47 -1.35 -5.18
N ALA A 98 0.37 -0.03 -5.17
CA ALA A 98 1.48 0.87 -5.39
C ALA A 98 1.45 1.97 -4.34
N MET A 99 2.58 2.20 -3.69
CA MET A 99 2.76 3.21 -2.67
C MET A 99 3.85 4.18 -3.10
N ASP A 100 3.51 5.45 -3.17
CA ASP A 100 4.45 6.52 -3.48
C ASP A 100 5.31 6.83 -2.23
N MET A 101 6.62 6.64 -2.36
CA MET A 101 7.62 7.00 -1.36
C MET A 101 8.53 8.12 -1.89
N SER A 102 8.07 8.90 -2.87
CA SER A 102 8.79 10.07 -3.36
C SER A 102 8.78 11.21 -2.32
N ARG A 103 9.93 11.85 -2.15
CA ARG A 103 10.06 13.06 -1.32
C ARG A 103 10.50 14.21 -2.21
N THR A 104 9.80 15.34 -2.09
CA THR A 104 10.23 16.58 -2.73
C THR A 104 10.93 17.43 -1.68
N GLU A 105 12.23 17.64 -1.87
CA GLU A 105 13.03 18.50 -1.00
C GLU A 105 13.33 19.81 -1.74
N GLU A 106 13.04 20.94 -1.07
CA GLU A 106 13.43 22.26 -1.55
C GLU A 106 14.77 22.62 -0.92
N LYS A 107 15.81 22.84 -1.73
CA LYS A 107 17.16 23.20 -1.26
C LYS A 107 17.64 24.47 -1.95
N ILE A 108 18.29 25.36 -1.18
CA ILE A 108 19.02 26.50 -1.74
C ILE A 108 20.25 25.93 -2.47
N PRO A 109 20.38 26.15 -3.79
CA PRO A 109 21.45 25.55 -4.55
C PRO A 109 22.79 26.21 -4.18
N GLY A 110 23.88 25.42 -4.18
CA GLY A 110 25.20 25.93 -3.79
C GLY A 110 25.68 27.08 -4.68
N TRP A 111 25.33 27.04 -5.96
CA TRP A 111 25.65 28.12 -6.90
C TRP A 111 24.96 29.45 -6.55
N ALA A 112 23.74 29.41 -5.99
CA ALA A 112 23.04 30.62 -5.56
C ALA A 112 23.77 31.30 -4.39
N ILE A 113 24.31 30.51 -3.47
CA ILE A 113 25.12 31.01 -2.35
C ILE A 113 26.41 31.65 -2.88
N VAL A 114 27.09 31.01 -3.83
CA VAL A 114 28.31 31.54 -4.45
C VAL A 114 28.03 32.86 -5.18
N MET A 115 26.94 32.94 -5.95
CA MET A 115 26.53 34.18 -6.62
C MET A 115 26.18 35.28 -5.62
N ALA A 116 25.52 34.95 -4.51
CA ALA A 116 25.21 35.92 -3.45
C ALA A 116 26.47 36.54 -2.83
N ILE A 117 27.53 35.75 -2.65
CA ILE A 117 28.82 36.24 -2.13
C ILE A 117 29.50 37.18 -3.14
N ILE A 118 29.52 36.83 -4.43
CA ILE A 118 30.14 37.64 -5.49
C ILE A 118 29.42 38.99 -5.64
N PHE A 119 28.09 38.99 -5.57
CA PHE A 119 27.26 40.18 -5.72
C PHE A 119 26.93 40.89 -4.40
N ALA A 120 27.63 40.59 -3.31
CA ALA A 120 27.33 41.18 -1.99
C ALA A 120 27.38 42.72 -1.98
N LEU A 121 28.26 43.33 -2.79
CA LEU A 121 28.33 44.79 -2.96
C LEU A 121 27.08 45.37 -3.66
N ALA A 122 26.46 44.58 -4.53
CA ALA A 122 25.19 44.88 -5.19
C ALA A 122 24.03 44.23 -4.41
N CYS A 123 23.94 44.53 -3.10
CA CYS A 123 23.10 43.89 -2.08
C CYS A 123 21.74 43.30 -2.56
N LEU A 124 20.95 44.05 -3.34
CA LEU A 124 19.65 43.59 -3.87
C LEU A 124 19.77 42.38 -4.82
N LEU A 125 20.83 42.31 -5.63
CA LEU A 125 21.06 41.20 -6.55
C LEU A 125 21.49 39.94 -5.78
N GLY A 126 22.36 40.06 -4.78
CA GLY A 126 22.79 38.92 -3.96
C GLY A 126 21.63 38.26 -3.20
N LEU A 127 20.71 39.08 -2.69
CA LEU A 127 19.48 38.60 -2.02
C LEU A 127 18.53 37.89 -2.98
N LEU A 128 18.38 38.36 -4.22
CA LEU A 128 17.57 37.69 -5.25
C LEU A 128 18.08 36.26 -5.52
N PHE A 129 19.40 36.07 -5.54
CA PHE A 129 19.99 34.75 -5.72
C PHE A 129 19.70 33.81 -4.55
N LEU A 130 19.74 34.27 -3.30
CA LEU A 130 19.34 33.45 -2.15
C LEU A 130 17.87 33.01 -2.18
N LEU A 131 17.02 33.76 -2.88
CA LEU A 131 15.62 33.41 -3.11
C LEU A 131 15.44 32.29 -4.15
N CYS A 132 16.47 31.99 -4.93
CA CYS A 132 16.45 30.87 -5.86
C CYS A 132 16.44 29.55 -5.06
N LYS A 133 15.31 28.85 -5.08
CA LYS A 133 15.22 27.47 -4.58
C LYS A 133 15.24 26.49 -5.73
N GLU A 134 16.04 25.44 -5.59
CA GLU A 134 15.97 24.28 -6.46
C GLU A 134 15.03 23.27 -5.81
N ARG A 135 14.07 22.78 -6.60
CA ARG A 135 13.20 21.67 -6.20
C ARG A 135 13.80 20.41 -6.77
N LYS A 136 14.24 19.49 -5.89
CA LYS A 136 14.63 18.14 -6.30
C LYS A 136 13.61 17.14 -5.78
N THR A 137 13.03 16.38 -6.69
CA THR A 137 12.18 15.23 -6.36
C THR A 137 13.03 13.98 -6.47
N THR A 138 13.15 13.25 -5.37
CA THR A 138 13.88 11.98 -5.33
C THR A 138 13.07 10.98 -4.53
N GLY A 139 12.98 9.76 -5.02
CA GLY A 139 12.48 8.63 -4.24
C GLY A 139 12.17 7.43 -5.10
N PHE A 140 11.26 6.60 -4.62
CA PHE A 140 10.84 5.38 -5.31
C PHE A 140 9.35 5.15 -5.11
N VAL A 141 8.73 4.46 -6.06
CA VAL A 141 7.38 3.92 -5.91
C VAL A 141 7.53 2.44 -5.59
N GLN A 142 6.96 2.03 -4.46
CA GLN A 142 6.94 0.63 -4.06
C GLN A 142 5.71 -0.04 -4.69
N VAL A 143 5.93 -1.06 -5.51
CA VAL A 143 4.88 -1.80 -6.20
C VAL A 143 4.86 -3.23 -5.68
N THR A 144 3.71 -3.64 -5.16
CA THR A 144 3.49 -4.98 -4.62
C THR A 144 2.41 -5.71 -5.40
N VAL A 145 2.72 -6.93 -5.84
CA VAL A 145 1.82 -7.84 -6.54
C VAL A 145 1.56 -9.07 -5.67
N GLN A 146 0.30 -9.43 -5.46
CA GLN A 146 -0.10 -10.52 -4.57
C GLN A 146 -1.12 -11.44 -5.22
N ASN A 147 -0.81 -12.74 -5.26
CA ASN A 147 -1.71 -13.79 -5.74
C ASN A 147 -1.77 -14.90 -4.68
N GLY A 148 -2.87 -14.95 -3.91
CA GLY A 148 -3.03 -15.90 -2.81
C GLY A 148 -1.88 -15.84 -1.79
N ASN A 149 -1.06 -16.89 -1.74
CA ASN A 149 0.09 -17.01 -0.84
C ASN A 149 1.41 -16.44 -1.40
N ARG A 150 1.43 -15.96 -2.65
CA ARG A 150 2.64 -15.38 -3.29
C ARG A 150 2.53 -13.87 -3.30
N THR A 151 3.52 -13.21 -2.74
CA THR A 151 3.65 -11.75 -2.78
C THR A 151 5.03 -11.38 -3.29
N HIS A 152 5.10 -10.45 -4.24
CA HIS A 152 6.34 -9.93 -4.76
C HIS A 152 6.32 -8.40 -4.74
N ASN A 153 7.43 -7.79 -4.33
CA ASN A 153 7.54 -6.35 -4.15
C ASN A 153 8.77 -5.83 -4.90
N THR A 154 8.60 -4.73 -5.61
CA THR A 154 9.64 -4.06 -6.39
C THR A 154 9.65 -2.56 -6.15
N HIS A 155 10.82 -1.94 -6.27
CA HIS A 155 11.00 -0.51 -6.11
C HIS A 155 11.35 0.13 -7.45
N VAL A 156 10.45 0.98 -7.94
CA VAL A 156 10.66 1.76 -9.16
C VAL A 156 11.22 3.12 -8.78
N GLY A 157 12.47 3.40 -9.15
CA GLY A 157 13.08 4.71 -8.89
C GLY A 157 12.38 5.83 -9.66
N VAL A 158 12.11 6.95 -8.99
CA VAL A 158 11.45 8.12 -9.59
C VAL A 158 12.27 9.39 -9.33
N THR A 159 12.49 10.17 -10.38
CA THR A 159 13.25 11.43 -10.35
C THR A 159 12.34 12.65 -10.58
N SER A 160 11.08 12.42 -10.96
CA SER A 160 10.08 13.48 -11.11
C SER A 160 8.69 13.03 -10.64
N PRO A 161 7.81 13.98 -10.27
CA PRO A 161 6.40 13.68 -9.97
C PRO A 161 5.65 13.08 -11.16
N ARG A 162 6.12 13.35 -12.39
CA ARG A 162 5.53 12.79 -13.61
C ARG A 162 5.80 11.29 -13.73
N ASP A 163 6.98 10.84 -13.32
CA ASP A 163 7.33 9.41 -13.31
C ASP A 163 6.51 8.62 -12.29
N VAL A 164 6.17 9.24 -11.16
CA VAL A 164 5.25 8.67 -10.17
C VAL A 164 3.87 8.45 -10.79
N ALA A 165 3.31 9.48 -11.43
CA ALA A 165 2.00 9.39 -12.08
C ALA A 165 1.98 8.33 -13.20
N ASP A 166 3.04 8.25 -13.99
CA ASP A 166 3.18 7.23 -15.04
C ASP A 166 3.25 5.80 -14.46
N THR A 167 4.05 5.59 -13.41
CA THR A 167 4.13 4.30 -12.71
C THR A 167 2.79 3.88 -12.13
N LEU A 168 2.06 4.81 -11.50
CA LEU A 168 0.71 4.56 -11.00
C LEU A 168 -0.26 4.22 -12.13
N ALA A 169 -0.18 4.90 -13.28
CA ALA A 169 -1.00 4.59 -14.45
C ALA A 169 -0.74 3.16 -14.96
N ARG A 170 0.53 2.74 -15.04
CA ARG A 170 0.90 1.37 -15.42
C ARG A 170 0.36 0.32 -14.44
N VAL A 171 0.43 0.58 -13.14
CA VAL A 171 -0.13 -0.31 -12.11
C VAL A 171 -1.66 -0.38 -12.23
N ASN A 172 -2.33 0.74 -12.46
CA ASN A 172 -3.77 0.76 -12.68
C ASN A 172 -4.15 -0.02 -13.94
N PHE A 173 -3.39 0.09 -15.02
CA PHE A 173 -3.61 -0.73 -16.20
C PHE A 173 -3.42 -2.23 -15.91
N ALA A 174 -2.36 -2.61 -15.18
CA ALA A 174 -2.16 -4.00 -14.77
C ALA A 174 -3.34 -4.55 -13.94
N ARG A 175 -3.93 -3.75 -13.05
CA ARG A 175 -5.15 -4.13 -12.30
C ARG A 175 -6.32 -4.48 -13.23
N THR A 176 -6.51 -3.73 -14.31
CA THR A 176 -7.60 -4.01 -15.27
C THR A 176 -7.43 -5.33 -16.03
N LEU A 177 -6.21 -5.88 -16.06
CA LEU A 177 -5.92 -7.19 -16.67
C LEU A 177 -6.14 -8.37 -15.69
N CYS A 178 -6.24 -8.07 -14.39
CA CYS A 178 -6.27 -9.08 -13.33
C CYS A 178 -7.69 -9.41 -12.82
N VAL A 179 -8.68 -8.64 -13.29
CA VAL A 179 -10.12 -8.85 -13.01
C VAL A 179 -10.74 -9.91 -13.90
#